data_AF-A0AAD6NSH2-F1
#
_entry.id   AF-A0AAD6NSH2-F1
#
_cell.length_a   1.000
_cell.length_b   1.000
_cell.length_c   1.000
_cell.angle_alpha   90.00
_cell.angle_beta   90.00
_cell.angle_gamma   90.00
#
_symmetry.space_group_name_H-M   'P 1'
#
loop_
_entity.id
_entity.type
_entity.pdbx_description
1 polymer ?
#
loop_
_entity_poly.entity_id
_entity_poly.type
_entity_poly.pdbx_seq_one_letter_code
_entity_poly.pdbx_strand_id
1 'polypeptide(L)'
;MVNGGKIDFWTCVNFSTKVHRDLPPEFCFQLMDMCNSKGMEFNPNPIIPIHSANSRQIEKALHDVHKQCTAELADQKGKQLQLLIIILPDISGSYGKIKRVCETELGIVSQCCQPHQAKKLSKQYLENVSLKINVKITLPTTFLIFVDCGVCSWMWFYARKLCQLVLLLLAWGTSRPTHYHVLFDENNFTADGLQTLTNNLCYTYARCTRSVSIVPPAYYAHLAAFRARYYIEGETSDSGSTSGTGRSTEARSLPAIKENVKDVMFYC
;
A
#
# COMPACT_ATOMS: atom_id res chain seq x y z
N MET A 1 3.54 18.49 5.22
CA MET A 1 4.35 17.25 5.26
C MET A 1 5.69 17.63 5.84
N VAL A 2 6.23 16.85 6.78
CA VAL A 2 7.49 17.22 7.47
C VAL A 2 8.73 16.75 6.69
N ASN A 3 8.61 15.70 5.85
CA ASN A 3 9.63 15.28 4.89
C ASN A 3 8.93 14.84 3.59
N GLY A 4 9.23 15.49 2.47
CA GLY A 4 8.75 15.08 1.15
C GLY A 4 9.76 14.17 0.46
N GLY A 5 9.31 13.04 -0.06
CA GLY A 5 10.14 12.13 -0.82
C GLY A 5 10.48 12.65 -2.22
N LYS A 6 11.57 12.15 -2.77
CA LYS A 6 12.00 12.39 -4.15
C LYS A 6 11.67 11.19 -5.04
N ILE A 7 10.99 11.44 -6.15
CA ILE A 7 10.57 10.44 -7.15
C ILE A 7 11.19 10.85 -8.48
N ASP A 8 12.32 10.23 -8.81
CA ASP A 8 13.04 10.44 -10.07
C ASP A 8 12.58 9.45 -11.14
N PHE A 9 12.23 8.22 -10.74
CA PHE A 9 11.98 7.10 -11.64
C PHE A 9 10.56 6.55 -11.47
N TRP A 10 9.67 6.94 -12.37
CA TRP A 10 8.27 6.49 -12.35
C TRP A 10 7.71 6.26 -13.75
N THR A 11 6.59 5.54 -13.82
CA THR A 11 5.75 5.45 -15.02
C THR A 11 4.30 5.11 -14.65
N CYS A 12 3.40 5.11 -15.64
CA CYS A 12 1.99 4.79 -15.46
C CYS A 12 1.49 3.77 -16.47
N VAL A 13 0.66 2.84 -15.99
CA VAL A 13 -0.04 1.83 -16.77
C VAL A 13 -1.54 1.97 -16.60
N ASN A 14 -2.26 2.05 -17.72
CA ASN A 14 -3.71 2.05 -17.71
C ASN A 14 -4.27 0.69 -18.18
N PHE A 15 -5.07 0.03 -17.34
CA PHE A 15 -5.82 -1.17 -17.71
C PHE A 15 -7.32 -0.92 -17.93
N SER A 16 -7.82 0.29 -17.68
CA SER A 16 -9.23 0.63 -17.90
C SER A 16 -9.48 0.95 -19.37
N THR A 17 -10.54 0.38 -19.91
CA THR A 17 -11.03 0.69 -21.27
C THR A 17 -12.15 1.74 -21.24
N LYS A 18 -12.71 2.02 -20.06
CA LYS A 18 -13.78 3.03 -19.90
C LYS A 18 -13.25 4.45 -19.75
N VAL A 19 -11.95 4.66 -19.57
CA VAL A 19 -11.35 6.01 -19.47
C VAL A 19 -11.04 6.58 -20.84
N HIS A 20 -11.14 7.91 -20.98
CA HIS A 20 -10.73 8.61 -22.20
C HIS A 20 -9.22 8.46 -22.42
N ARG A 21 -8.77 8.44 -23.68
CA ARG A 21 -7.37 8.24 -24.06
C ARG A 21 -6.40 9.23 -23.40
N ASP A 22 -6.85 10.47 -23.23
CA ASP A 22 -6.02 11.55 -22.66
C ASP A 22 -6.12 11.64 -21.13
N LEU A 23 -6.97 10.83 -20.49
CA LEU A 23 -7.12 10.84 -19.04
C LEU A 23 -5.85 10.38 -18.30
N PRO A 24 -5.16 9.27 -18.68
CA PRO A 24 -4.01 8.81 -17.92
C PRO A 24 -2.86 9.84 -17.85
N PRO A 25 -2.45 10.51 -18.95
CA PRO A 25 -1.49 11.61 -18.88
C PRO A 25 -1.97 12.78 -18.02
N GLU A 26 -3.22 13.22 -18.20
CA GLU A 26 -3.80 14.34 -17.44
C GLU A 26 -3.87 14.04 -15.94
N PHE A 27 -4.31 12.83 -15.58
CA PHE A 27 -4.34 12.36 -14.21
C PHE A 27 -2.95 12.33 -13.58
N CYS A 28 -1.94 11.83 -14.29
CA CYS A 28 -0.57 11.81 -13.79
C CYS A 28 -0.05 13.23 -13.61
N PHE A 29 -0.29 14.14 -14.57
CA PHE A 29 0.11 15.54 -14.47
C PHE A 29 -0.47 16.22 -13.23
N GLN A 30 -1.78 16.13 -13.02
CA GLN A 30 -2.42 16.73 -11.84
C GLN A 30 -1.97 16.07 -10.53
N LEU A 31 -1.70 14.76 -10.54
CA LEU A 31 -1.17 14.08 -9.38
C LEU A 31 0.25 14.54 -9.05
N MET A 32 1.10 14.75 -10.06
CA MET A 32 2.45 15.29 -9.88
C MET A 32 2.42 16.71 -9.30
N ASP A 33 1.58 17.58 -9.85
CA ASP A 33 1.40 18.94 -9.34
C ASP A 33 0.95 18.91 -7.87
N MET A 34 -0.01 18.04 -7.54
CA MET A 34 -0.42 17.82 -6.17
C MET A 34 0.73 17.32 -5.29
N CYS A 35 1.53 16.37 -5.74
CA CYS A 35 2.69 15.87 -4.99
C CYS A 35 3.70 17.00 -4.70
N ASN A 36 4.05 17.79 -5.72
CA ASN A 36 4.94 18.94 -5.61
C ASN A 36 4.39 20.00 -4.64
N SER A 37 3.07 20.30 -4.72
CA SER A 37 2.42 21.24 -3.80
C SER A 37 2.44 20.79 -2.34
N LYS A 38 2.57 19.49 -2.08
CA LYS A 38 2.70 18.91 -0.73
C LYS A 38 4.16 18.82 -0.27
N GLY A 39 5.13 19.19 -1.10
CA GLY A 39 6.55 19.24 -0.78
C GLY A 39 7.35 17.99 -1.20
N MET A 40 6.78 17.09 -2.01
CA MET A 40 7.58 16.05 -2.69
C MET A 40 8.34 16.64 -3.89
N GLU A 41 9.43 16.01 -4.29
CA GLU A 41 10.11 16.30 -5.55
C GLU A 41 9.73 15.23 -6.57
N PHE A 42 8.76 15.52 -7.44
CA PHE A 42 8.26 14.58 -8.44
C PHE A 42 8.76 14.93 -9.84
N ASN A 43 9.59 14.08 -10.44
CA ASN A 43 10.11 14.27 -11.79
C ASN A 43 8.95 14.32 -12.81
N PRO A 44 8.81 15.39 -13.64
CA PRO A 44 7.71 15.52 -14.58
C PRO A 44 7.72 14.45 -15.70
N ASN A 45 8.88 13.85 -15.97
CA ASN A 45 9.05 12.93 -17.10
C ASN A 45 9.01 11.47 -16.64
N PRO A 46 8.05 10.65 -17.11
CA PRO A 46 8.08 9.22 -16.86
C PRO A 46 9.21 8.55 -17.66
N ILE A 47 9.76 7.45 -17.14
CA ILE A 47 10.86 6.71 -17.77
C ILE A 47 10.47 6.19 -19.15
N ILE A 48 9.27 5.60 -19.21
CA ILE A 48 8.65 5.14 -20.45
C ILE A 48 7.31 5.84 -20.63
N PRO A 49 6.85 6.06 -21.88
CA PRO A 49 5.55 6.68 -22.15
C PRO A 49 4.41 5.94 -21.45
N ILE A 50 3.44 6.72 -20.96
CA ILE A 50 2.25 6.17 -20.30
C ILE A 50 1.50 5.29 -21.30
N HIS A 51 1.38 4.02 -20.99
CA HIS A 51 0.81 3.04 -21.91
C HIS A 51 -0.52 2.48 -21.40
N SER A 52 -1.39 2.10 -22.34
CA SER A 52 -2.61 1.35 -22.04
C SER A 52 -2.42 -0.12 -22.40
N ALA A 53 -2.79 -1.01 -21.49
CA ALA A 53 -2.60 -2.45 -21.62
C ALA A 53 -3.91 -3.22 -21.42
N ASN A 54 -3.99 -4.42 -21.98
CA ASN A 54 -5.19 -5.25 -21.88
C ASN A 54 -5.31 -5.88 -20.47
N SER A 55 -6.48 -5.73 -19.83
CA SER A 55 -6.76 -6.28 -18.51
C SER A 55 -6.73 -7.81 -18.42
N ARG A 56 -6.74 -8.53 -19.55
CA ARG A 56 -6.57 -10.00 -19.60
C ARG A 56 -5.11 -10.43 -19.44
N GLN A 57 -4.16 -9.53 -19.70
CA GLN A 57 -2.72 -9.82 -19.71
C GLN A 57 -1.96 -8.96 -18.69
N ILE A 58 -2.54 -8.80 -17.50
CA ILE A 58 -1.98 -7.93 -16.44
C ILE A 58 -0.54 -8.33 -16.09
N GLU A 59 -0.28 -9.61 -15.83
CA GLU A 59 1.05 -10.08 -15.41
C GLU A 59 2.08 -9.79 -16.50
N LYS A 60 1.78 -10.20 -17.74
CA LYS A 60 2.64 -9.92 -18.91
C LYS A 60 2.90 -8.41 -19.06
N ALA A 61 1.87 -7.58 -18.99
CA ALA A 61 2.02 -6.12 -19.11
C ALA A 61 2.91 -5.53 -18.00
N LEU A 62 2.78 -6.01 -16.75
CA LEU A 62 3.64 -5.56 -15.65
C LEU A 62 5.10 -6.01 -15.85
N HIS A 63 5.33 -7.24 -16.30
CA HIS A 63 6.65 -7.76 -16.64
C HIS A 63 7.28 -6.98 -17.82
N ASP A 64 6.50 -6.68 -18.85
CA ASP A 64 6.95 -5.92 -20.02
C ASP A 64 7.35 -4.48 -19.62
N VAL A 65 6.55 -3.80 -18.80
CA VAL A 65 6.86 -2.47 -18.24
C VAL A 65 8.13 -2.49 -17.41
N HIS A 66 8.25 -3.46 -16.51
CA HIS A 66 9.44 -3.60 -15.68
C HIS A 66 10.69 -3.81 -16.54
N LYS A 67 10.61 -4.67 -17.56
CA LYS A 67 11.70 -4.92 -18.50
C LYS A 67 12.10 -3.66 -19.28
N GLN A 68 11.13 -2.91 -19.79
CA GLN A 68 11.39 -1.66 -20.51
C GLN A 68 12.03 -0.61 -19.61
N CYS A 69 11.47 -0.37 -18.42
CA CYS A 69 12.06 0.57 -17.45
C CYS A 69 13.48 0.14 -17.04
N THR A 70 13.74 -1.16 -16.87
CA THR A 70 15.08 -1.66 -16.54
C THR A 70 16.07 -1.43 -17.68
N ALA A 71 15.62 -1.57 -18.94
CA ALA A 71 16.46 -1.30 -20.11
C ALA A 71 16.82 0.19 -20.22
N GLU A 72 15.86 1.11 -20.04
CA GLU A 72 16.11 2.55 -20.04
C GLU A 72 17.00 3.02 -18.88
N LEU A 73 16.99 2.29 -17.76
CA LEU A 73 17.83 2.57 -16.59
C LEU A 73 19.17 1.82 -16.61
N ALA A 74 19.46 1.00 -17.62
CA ALA A 74 20.67 0.18 -17.66
C ALA A 74 21.95 1.04 -17.62
N ASP A 75 21.91 2.23 -18.24
CA ASP A 75 23.01 3.20 -18.22
C ASP A 75 23.23 3.83 -16.84
N GLN A 76 22.20 3.84 -15.99
CA GLN A 76 22.24 4.39 -14.64
C GLN A 76 22.48 3.26 -13.62
N LYS A 77 23.76 2.91 -13.42
CA LYS A 77 24.17 1.84 -12.49
C LYS A 77 23.43 1.92 -11.15
N GLY A 78 22.72 0.83 -10.81
CA GLY A 78 22.08 0.64 -9.51
C GLY A 78 20.74 1.35 -9.33
N LYS A 79 20.18 1.99 -10.38
CA LYS A 79 18.86 2.63 -10.31
C LYS A 79 17.76 1.70 -10.80
N GLN A 80 16.59 1.78 -10.18
CA GLN A 80 15.41 1.00 -10.50
C GLN A 80 14.16 1.88 -10.50
N LEU A 81 13.07 1.36 -11.06
CA LEU A 81 11.76 2.01 -11.01
C LEU A 81 11.31 2.19 -9.55
N GLN A 82 11.10 3.44 -9.13
CA GLN A 82 10.70 3.77 -7.76
C GLN A 82 9.19 3.72 -7.57
N LEU A 83 8.41 4.12 -8.58
CA LEU A 83 6.94 4.17 -8.48
C LEU A 83 6.27 3.74 -9.79
N LEU A 84 5.33 2.80 -9.67
CA LEU A 84 4.43 2.42 -10.75
C LEU A 84 2.99 2.86 -10.44
N ILE A 85 2.49 3.82 -11.19
CA ILE A 85 1.08 4.23 -11.11
C ILE A 85 0.25 3.27 -11.97
N ILE A 86 -0.83 2.73 -11.41
CA ILE A 86 -1.68 1.75 -12.11
C ILE A 86 -3.13 2.20 -12.06
N ILE A 87 -3.70 2.55 -13.21
CA ILE A 87 -5.15 2.71 -13.33
C ILE A 87 -5.74 1.30 -13.50
N LEU A 88 -6.53 0.89 -12.50
CA LEU A 88 -7.05 -0.48 -12.42
C LEU A 88 -7.99 -0.80 -13.60
N PRO A 89 -8.17 -2.09 -13.92
CA PRO A 89 -9.26 -2.52 -14.80
C PRO A 89 -10.63 -2.11 -14.27
N ASP A 90 -11.62 -2.04 -15.17
CA ASP A 90 -13.02 -1.77 -14.81
C ASP A 90 -13.72 -2.93 -14.08
N ILE A 91 -13.03 -4.05 -13.91
CA ILE A 91 -13.48 -5.25 -13.19
C ILE A 91 -12.77 -5.39 -11.84
N SER A 92 -13.51 -5.85 -10.83
CA SER A 92 -12.96 -6.18 -9.51
C SER A 92 -12.10 -7.46 -9.56
N GLY A 93 -11.30 -7.69 -8.52
CA GLY A 93 -10.49 -8.90 -8.36
C GLY A 93 -9.07 -8.83 -8.94
N SER A 94 -8.76 -7.83 -9.76
CA SER A 94 -7.42 -7.62 -10.33
C SER A 94 -6.41 -7.03 -9.34
N TYR A 95 -6.88 -6.29 -8.32
CA TYR A 95 -6.03 -5.59 -7.35
C TYR A 95 -5.05 -6.52 -6.63
N GLY A 96 -5.54 -7.67 -6.13
CA GLY A 96 -4.71 -8.64 -5.41
C GLY A 96 -3.60 -9.21 -6.29
N LYS A 97 -3.94 -9.61 -7.52
CA LYS A 97 -2.98 -10.11 -8.52
C LYS A 97 -1.91 -9.07 -8.86
N ILE A 98 -2.31 -7.82 -9.15
CA ILE A 98 -1.37 -6.72 -9.42
C ILE A 98 -0.40 -6.54 -8.25
N LYS A 99 -0.93 -6.52 -7.02
CA LYS A 99 -0.11 -6.32 -5.83
C LYS A 99 0.84 -7.46 -5.56
N ARG A 100 0.39 -8.71 -5.70
CA ARG A 100 1.25 -9.89 -5.63
C ARG A 100 2.42 -9.78 -6.61
N VAL A 101 2.15 -9.62 -7.91
CA VAL A 101 3.20 -9.56 -8.95
C VAL A 101 4.19 -8.41 -8.68
N CYS A 102 3.69 -7.21 -8.37
CA CYS A 102 4.57 -6.08 -8.07
C CYS A 102 5.44 -6.32 -6.82
N GLU A 103 4.90 -6.90 -5.75
CA GLU A 103 5.55 -6.95 -4.43
C GLU A 103 6.42 -8.22 -4.26
N THR A 104 6.06 -9.35 -4.90
CA THR A 104 6.76 -10.63 -4.78
C THR A 104 7.63 -10.99 -5.98
N GLU A 105 7.24 -10.61 -7.21
CA GLU A 105 7.97 -10.99 -8.43
C GLU A 105 8.89 -9.87 -8.92
N LEU A 106 8.36 -8.64 -9.00
CA LEU A 106 9.06 -7.51 -9.63
C LEU A 106 9.80 -6.62 -8.63
N GLY A 107 9.31 -6.52 -7.39
CA GLY A 107 9.85 -5.61 -6.38
C GLY A 107 9.56 -4.13 -6.67
N ILE A 108 8.40 -3.82 -7.24
CA ILE A 108 8.03 -2.44 -7.60
C ILE A 108 7.02 -1.90 -6.60
N VAL A 109 7.28 -0.70 -6.08
CA VAL A 109 6.28 0.05 -5.31
C VAL A 109 5.18 0.54 -6.26
N SER A 110 3.96 0.02 -6.09
CA SER A 110 2.82 0.38 -6.94
C SER A 110 1.74 1.19 -6.22
N GLN A 111 1.15 2.14 -6.93
CA GLN A 111 -0.01 2.92 -6.50
C GLN A 111 -1.19 2.70 -7.45
N CYS A 112 -2.16 1.92 -6.98
CA CYS A 112 -3.36 1.59 -7.76
C CYS A 112 -4.45 2.65 -7.59
N CYS A 113 -5.02 3.10 -8.71
CA CYS A 113 -6.06 4.11 -8.78
C CYS A 113 -7.32 3.54 -9.43
N GLN A 114 -8.48 3.80 -8.82
CA GLN A 114 -9.76 3.32 -9.34
C GLN A 114 -10.19 4.21 -10.53
N PRO A 115 -10.59 3.66 -11.69
CA PRO A 115 -10.93 4.45 -12.87
C PRO A 115 -12.00 5.51 -12.62
N HIS A 116 -13.05 5.13 -11.88
CA HIS A 116 -14.16 6.04 -11.56
C HIS A 116 -13.76 7.20 -10.63
N GLN A 117 -12.70 7.06 -9.84
CA GLN A 117 -12.15 8.15 -9.02
C GLN A 117 -11.15 8.99 -9.82
N ALA A 118 -10.29 8.35 -10.61
CA ALA A 118 -9.32 9.02 -11.48
C ALA A 118 -10.02 9.96 -12.47
N LYS A 119 -11.17 9.56 -13.04
CA LYS A 119 -12.00 10.40 -13.92
C LYS A 119 -12.50 11.70 -13.28
N LYS A 120 -12.69 11.73 -11.95
CA LYS A 120 -13.25 12.90 -11.26
C LYS A 120 -12.22 14.00 -11.06
N LEU A 121 -10.93 13.67 -11.07
CA LEU A 121 -9.83 14.62 -10.85
C LEU A 121 -10.06 15.51 -9.62
N SER A 122 -10.67 14.95 -8.57
CA SER A 122 -10.98 15.70 -7.35
C SER A 122 -9.69 16.00 -6.58
N LYS A 123 -9.50 17.27 -6.19
CA LYS A 123 -8.35 17.69 -5.37
C LYS A 123 -8.19 16.82 -4.12
N GLN A 124 -9.29 16.54 -3.41
CA GLN A 124 -9.27 15.69 -2.22
C GLN A 124 -8.79 14.26 -2.52
N TYR A 125 -9.16 13.71 -3.69
CA TYR A 125 -8.68 12.39 -4.10
C TYR A 125 -7.19 12.40 -4.40
N LEU A 126 -6.71 13.40 -5.17
CA LEU A 126 -5.29 13.56 -5.48
C LEU A 126 -4.45 13.77 -4.22
N GLU A 127 -4.93 14.57 -3.26
CA GLU A 127 -4.28 14.75 -1.94
C GLU A 127 -4.16 13.43 -1.17
N ASN A 128 -5.24 12.64 -1.13
CA ASN A 128 -5.19 11.35 -0.44
C ASN A 128 -4.24 10.37 -1.15
N VAL A 129 -4.17 10.39 -2.48
CA VAL A 129 -3.23 9.56 -3.24
C VAL A 129 -1.79 10.04 -3.04
N SER A 130 -1.54 11.35 -3.02
CA SER A 130 -0.20 11.91 -2.82
C SER A 130 0.34 11.61 -1.42
N LEU A 131 -0.50 11.65 -0.38
CA LEU A 131 -0.14 11.18 0.96
C LEU A 131 0.27 9.70 0.97
N LYS A 132 -0.48 8.84 0.28
CA LYS A 132 -0.14 7.41 0.18
C LYS A 132 1.17 7.17 -0.57
N ILE A 133 1.42 7.93 -1.64
CA ILE A 133 2.68 7.86 -2.39
C ILE A 133 3.83 8.29 -1.48
N ASN A 134 3.71 9.43 -0.79
CA ASN A 134 4.76 9.95 0.08
C ASN A 134 5.17 8.94 1.16
N VAL A 135 4.19 8.27 1.77
CA VAL A 135 4.42 7.23 2.79
C VAL A 135 5.18 6.04 2.22
N LYS A 136 4.85 5.60 1.00
CA LYS A 136 5.53 4.47 0.37
C LYS A 136 6.97 4.77 -0.05
N ILE A 137 7.28 6.02 -0.33
CA ILE A 137 8.60 6.42 -0.85
C ILE A 137 9.52 6.91 0.28
N THR A 138 8.96 7.56 1.31
CA THR A 138 9.74 8.32 2.30
C THR A 138 9.82 7.65 3.66
N LEU A 139 8.82 6.83 4.03
CA LEU A 139 8.79 6.23 5.36
C LEU A 139 9.35 4.80 5.32
N PRO A 140 10.49 4.56 5.97
CA PRO A 140 10.97 3.21 6.14
C PRO A 140 10.01 2.44 7.05
N THR A 141 9.80 1.14 6.77
CA THR A 141 8.94 0.26 7.57
C THR A 141 9.31 0.30 9.07
N THR A 142 10.59 0.52 9.37
CA THR A 142 11.15 0.62 10.73
C THR A 142 10.70 1.87 11.50
N PHE A 143 10.41 2.99 10.83
CA PHE A 143 10.15 4.29 11.50
C PHE A 143 8.88 4.30 12.36
N LEU A 144 7.94 3.39 12.10
CA LEU A 144 6.71 3.25 12.90
C LEU A 144 6.77 2.07 13.88
N ILE A 145 7.77 1.20 13.75
CA ILE A 145 8.03 0.11 14.69
C ILE A 145 8.86 0.65 15.88
N PHE A 146 9.67 1.69 15.67
CA PHE A 146 10.39 2.40 16.73
C PHE A 146 9.70 3.72 17.08
N VAL A 147 8.50 3.65 17.68
CA VAL A 147 8.20 4.61 18.75
C VAL A 147 8.63 3.91 20.02
N ASP A 148 9.72 4.39 20.64
CA ASP A 148 10.46 3.78 21.74
C ASP A 148 9.58 3.38 22.94
N CYS A 149 9.07 2.15 22.87
CA CYS A 149 8.83 1.27 24.00
C CYS A 149 9.20 -0.13 23.50
N GLY A 150 9.90 -0.93 24.31
CA GLY A 150 10.40 -2.29 23.98
C GLY A 150 9.32 -3.36 23.70
N VAL A 151 8.25 -3.02 22.99
CA VAL A 151 7.05 -3.83 22.73
C VAL A 151 7.17 -4.62 21.41
N CYS A 152 8.06 -4.23 20.51
CA CYS A 152 8.08 -4.77 19.15
C CYS A 152 8.58 -6.22 19.02
N SER A 153 9.25 -6.77 20.04
CA SER A 153 9.61 -8.19 20.04
C SER A 153 8.39 -9.11 20.21
N TRP A 154 7.28 -8.62 20.75
CA TRP A 154 6.11 -9.44 21.10
C TRP A 154 4.96 -9.33 20.09
N MET A 155 4.95 -8.29 19.25
CA MET A 155 3.86 -8.06 18.29
C MET A 155 3.84 -9.08 17.14
N TRP A 156 4.93 -9.82 16.92
CA TRP A 156 5.00 -10.91 15.93
C TRP A 156 4.14 -12.14 16.28
N PHE A 157 3.88 -12.40 17.57
CA PHE A 157 3.11 -13.58 17.98
C PHE A 157 1.58 -13.38 17.99
N TYR A 158 1.11 -12.13 18.00
CA TYR A 158 -0.31 -11.82 18.23
C TYR A 158 -1.15 -11.64 16.95
N ALA A 159 -0.51 -11.63 15.77
CA ALA A 159 -1.22 -11.51 14.49
C ALA A 159 -2.01 -12.78 14.09
N ARG A 160 -1.86 -13.90 14.82
CA ARG A 160 -2.53 -15.16 14.49
C ARG A 160 -3.94 -15.33 15.11
N LYS A 161 -4.38 -14.42 16.00
CA LYS A 161 -5.66 -14.56 16.72
C LYS A 161 -6.62 -13.35 16.67
N LEU A 162 -6.23 -12.23 16.06
CA LEU A 162 -7.07 -11.02 15.97
C LEU A 162 -7.73 -10.81 14.60
N CYS A 163 -8.00 -11.91 13.89
CA CYS A 163 -8.65 -11.89 12.59
C CYS A 163 -10.15 -12.19 12.70
N GLN A 164 -10.87 -11.56 13.64
CA GLN A 164 -12.33 -11.57 13.62
C GLN A 164 -12.93 -10.45 14.49
N LEU A 165 -12.84 -9.20 14.05
CA LEU A 165 -13.89 -8.17 14.21
C LEU A 165 -13.39 -6.80 13.70
N VAL A 166 -13.23 -6.64 12.39
CA VAL A 166 -13.18 -5.29 11.80
C VAL A 166 -14.06 -5.28 10.57
N LEU A 167 -15.26 -4.71 10.68
CA LEU A 167 -15.96 -4.18 9.52
C LEU A 167 -16.85 -2.99 9.92
N LEU A 168 -16.50 -1.84 9.33
CA LEU A 168 -17.34 -0.73 8.85
C LEU A 168 -18.40 -0.07 9.76
N LEU A 169 -18.27 1.25 9.95
CA LEU A 169 -19.23 2.29 9.54
C LEU A 169 -18.95 3.61 10.28
N LEU A 170 -18.29 4.57 9.63
CA LEU A 170 -18.38 6.00 10.01
C LEU A 170 -18.64 6.84 8.76
N ALA A 171 -19.73 6.48 8.08
CA ALA A 171 -20.50 7.43 7.28
C ALA A 171 -21.93 7.56 7.81
N TRP A 172 -22.46 6.56 8.54
CA TRP A 172 -23.68 6.60 9.36
C TRP A 172 -23.54 5.60 10.52
N GLY A 173 -23.59 6.06 11.77
CA GLY A 173 -23.56 5.19 12.96
C GLY A 173 -22.80 5.80 14.14
N THR A 174 -23.21 5.43 15.37
CA THR A 174 -22.60 5.87 16.63
C THR A 174 -21.13 5.47 16.73
N SER A 175 -20.29 6.36 17.27
CA SER A 175 -18.86 6.09 17.46
C SER A 175 -18.66 4.88 18.38
N ARG A 176 -17.86 3.90 17.94
CA ARG A 176 -17.41 2.80 18.79
C ARG A 176 -16.09 3.18 19.46
N PRO A 177 -16.08 3.46 20.78
CA PRO A 177 -14.83 3.77 21.47
C PRO A 177 -13.92 2.53 21.47
N THR A 178 -12.64 2.73 21.16
CA THR A 178 -11.63 1.66 21.24
C THR A 178 -11.20 1.47 22.69
N HIS A 179 -11.28 0.24 23.17
CA HIS A 179 -10.92 -0.11 24.54
C HIS A 179 -9.50 -0.69 24.59
N TYR A 180 -8.62 -0.10 25.39
CA TYR A 180 -7.25 -0.53 25.57
C TYR A 180 -7.11 -1.25 26.91
N HIS A 181 -6.53 -2.45 26.91
CA HIS A 181 -6.20 -3.21 28.12
C HIS A 181 -4.69 -3.37 28.22
N VAL A 182 -4.11 -2.95 29.34
CA VAL A 182 -2.70 -3.21 29.64
C VAL A 182 -2.58 -4.64 30.14
N LEU A 183 -1.94 -5.49 29.34
CA LEU A 183 -1.67 -6.88 29.72
C LEU A 183 -0.34 -7.02 30.45
N PHE A 184 0.62 -6.15 30.14
CA PHE A 184 1.97 -6.18 30.68
C PHE A 184 2.62 -4.80 30.53
N ASP A 185 3.32 -4.34 31.58
CA ASP A 185 4.02 -3.05 31.59
C ASP A 185 5.26 -3.10 32.50
N GLU A 186 6.45 -3.03 31.90
CA GLU A 186 7.74 -2.91 32.59
C GLU A 186 8.21 -1.46 32.74
N ASN A 187 7.59 -0.53 32.01
CA ASN A 187 7.98 0.87 31.99
C ASN A 187 7.29 1.67 33.11
N ASN A 188 6.40 1.03 33.88
CA ASN A 188 5.64 1.61 34.99
C ASN A 188 4.88 2.88 34.57
N PHE A 189 4.15 2.82 33.46
CA PHE A 189 3.32 3.94 32.99
C PHE A 189 2.18 4.23 33.96
N THR A 190 1.91 5.52 34.17
CA THR A 190 0.65 5.94 34.78
C THR A 190 -0.50 5.81 33.77
N ALA A 191 -1.72 5.61 34.25
CA ALA A 191 -2.91 5.52 33.39
C ALA A 191 -3.06 6.77 32.49
N ASP A 192 -2.85 7.97 33.05
CA ASP A 192 -2.92 9.23 32.32
C ASP A 192 -1.81 9.36 31.28
N GLY A 193 -0.60 8.89 31.62
CA GLY A 193 0.54 8.87 30.70
C GLY A 193 0.26 7.98 29.49
N LEU A 194 -0.28 6.78 29.72
CA LEU A 194 -0.60 5.84 28.65
C LEU A 194 -1.77 6.31 27.78
N GLN A 195 -2.80 6.91 28.38
CA GLN A 195 -3.92 7.50 27.64
C GLN A 195 -3.47 8.65 26.75
N THR A 196 -2.63 9.54 27.28
CA THR A 196 -2.06 10.67 26.53
C THR A 196 -1.20 10.19 25.37
N LEU A 197 -0.32 9.21 25.63
CA LEU A 197 0.51 8.59 24.60
C LEU A 197 -0.33 7.97 23.48
N THR A 198 -1.32 7.14 23.85
CA THR A 198 -2.23 6.47 22.92
C THR A 198 -3.00 7.49 22.07
N ASN A 199 -3.51 8.55 22.69
CA ASN A 199 -4.21 9.62 21.98
C ASN A 199 -3.29 10.35 21.01
N ASN A 200 -2.08 10.72 21.44
CA ASN A 200 -1.10 11.40 20.59
C ASN A 200 -0.70 10.53 19.39
N LEU A 201 -0.54 9.22 19.60
CA LEU A 201 -0.26 8.27 18.52
C LEU A 201 -1.39 8.22 17.49
N CYS A 202 -2.65 8.37 17.87
CA CYS A 202 -3.77 8.39 16.91
C CYS A 202 -3.68 9.52 15.87
N TYR A 203 -2.83 10.53 16.06
CA TYR A 203 -2.58 11.60 15.09
C TYR A 203 -1.41 11.32 14.15
N THR A 204 -0.64 10.23 14.34
CA THR A 204 0.54 9.91 13.50
C THR A 204 0.21 9.02 12.31
N TYR A 205 -1.09 8.78 12.03
CA TYR A 205 -1.50 7.99 10.88
C TYR A 205 -1.20 8.71 9.57
N ALA A 206 -0.30 8.17 8.77
CA ALA A 206 0.29 8.90 7.65
C ALA A 206 -0.60 8.92 6.38
N ARG A 207 -1.70 8.16 6.36
CA ARG A 207 -2.60 8.06 5.19
C ARG A 207 -3.74 9.07 5.18
N CYS A 208 -3.96 9.83 6.25
CA CYS A 208 -4.90 10.94 6.27
C CYS A 208 -4.52 11.99 7.32
N THR A 209 -5.02 13.21 7.18
CA THR A 209 -4.77 14.32 8.12
C THR A 209 -5.80 14.35 9.25
N ARG A 210 -6.33 13.20 9.65
CA ARG A 210 -7.35 13.06 10.70
C ARG A 210 -6.90 12.05 11.73
N SER A 211 -7.34 12.23 12.98
CA SER A 211 -7.15 11.19 13.99
C SER A 211 -7.90 9.93 13.60
N VAL A 212 -7.29 8.79 13.91
CA VAL A 212 -7.88 7.47 13.75
C VAL A 212 -8.34 6.92 15.09
N SER A 213 -9.30 5.99 15.08
CA SER A 213 -9.87 5.40 16.30
C SER A 213 -8.93 4.42 17.00
N ILE A 214 -7.99 3.83 16.26
CA ILE A 214 -7.02 2.83 16.74
C ILE A 214 -5.62 3.36 16.45
N VAL A 215 -4.69 3.19 17.39
CA VAL A 215 -3.30 3.63 17.20
C VAL A 215 -2.68 3.11 15.90
N PRO A 216 -1.88 3.93 15.18
CA PRO A 216 -1.37 3.58 13.86
C PRO A 216 -0.59 2.26 13.78
N PRO A 217 0.26 1.87 14.76
CA PRO A 217 0.95 0.58 14.71
C PRO A 217 -0.01 -0.62 14.57
N ALA A 218 -1.08 -0.66 15.36
CA ALA A 218 -2.10 -1.70 15.27
C ALA A 218 -2.88 -1.63 13.94
N TYR A 219 -3.17 -0.41 13.46
CA TYR A 219 -3.82 -0.20 12.18
C TYR A 219 -2.96 -0.70 11.00
N TYR A 220 -1.65 -0.44 11.02
CA TYR A 220 -0.70 -0.90 10.00
C TYR A 220 -0.54 -2.42 10.02
N ALA A 221 -0.51 -3.04 11.20
CA ALA A 221 -0.51 -4.50 11.32
C ALA A 221 -1.75 -5.12 10.65
N HIS A 222 -2.93 -4.51 10.83
CA HIS A 222 -4.15 -4.95 10.16
C HIS A 222 -4.06 -4.80 8.62
N LEU A 223 -3.50 -3.68 8.13
CA LEU A 223 -3.28 -3.48 6.68
C LEU A 223 -2.29 -4.51 6.10
N ALA A 224 -1.21 -4.81 6.82
CA ALA A 224 -0.22 -5.82 6.42
C ALA A 224 -0.83 -7.23 6.40
N ALA A 225 -1.62 -7.60 7.42
CA ALA A 225 -2.32 -8.87 7.46
C ALA A 225 -3.34 -9.00 6.33
N PHE A 226 -4.13 -7.96 6.06
CA PHE A 226 -5.06 -7.92 4.94
C PHE A 226 -4.32 -8.05 3.60
N ARG A 227 -3.14 -7.42 3.47
CA ARG A 227 -2.29 -7.53 2.29
C ARG A 227 -1.80 -8.96 2.07
N ALA A 228 -1.37 -9.66 3.13
CA ALA A 228 -0.89 -11.03 3.06
C ALA A 228 -1.93 -12.00 2.47
N ARG A 229 -3.23 -11.75 2.67
CA ARG A 229 -4.30 -12.59 2.08
C ARG A 229 -4.28 -12.61 0.55
N TYR A 230 -3.94 -11.48 -0.09
CA TYR A 230 -3.83 -11.40 -1.54
C TYR A 230 -2.69 -12.27 -2.10
N TYR A 231 -1.69 -12.58 -1.29
CA TYR A 231 -0.59 -13.43 -1.71
C TYR A 231 -0.98 -14.92 -1.69
N ILE A 232 -1.88 -15.31 -0.78
CA ILE A 232 -2.36 -16.70 -0.64
C ILE A 232 -3.39 -17.04 -1.72
N GLU A 233 -4.30 -16.11 -2.04
CA GLU A 233 -5.37 -16.33 -3.03
C GLU A 233 -4.88 -16.36 -4.48
N GLY A 234 -3.66 -15.89 -4.75
CA GLY A 234 -3.09 -15.84 -6.10
C GLY A 234 -2.72 -17.20 -6.70
N GLU A 235 -2.49 -18.22 -5.87
CA GLU A 235 -2.11 -19.57 -6.33
C GLU A 235 -3.32 -20.45 -6.67
N THR A 236 -4.52 -20.10 -6.20
CA THR A 236 -5.73 -20.93 -6.36
C THR A 236 -6.43 -20.76 -7.70
N SER A 237 -5.85 -20.05 -8.67
CA SER A 237 -6.50 -19.77 -9.96
C SER A 237 -6.31 -20.87 -11.02
N ASP A 238 -5.36 -21.81 -10.84
CA ASP A 238 -4.98 -22.80 -11.86
C ASP A 238 -5.07 -24.26 -11.40
N SER A 239 -5.89 -24.59 -10.40
CA SER A 239 -6.09 -25.99 -10.00
C SER A 239 -7.56 -26.32 -9.88
N GLY A 240 -8.02 -27.08 -10.87
CA GLY A 240 -9.37 -27.61 -10.97
C GLY A 240 -9.80 -28.35 -9.72
N SER A 241 -11.10 -28.24 -9.45
CA SER A 241 -11.84 -28.88 -8.38
C SER A 241 -11.43 -30.35 -8.18
N THR A 242 -10.97 -30.69 -6.97
CA THR A 242 -11.12 -32.04 -6.42
C THR A 242 -11.69 -31.93 -5.02
N SER A 243 -12.92 -32.42 -4.89
CA SER A 243 -13.60 -32.72 -3.64
C SER A 243 -12.83 -33.80 -2.86
N GLY A 244 -12.59 -33.59 -1.56
CA GLY A 244 -12.18 -34.68 -0.67
C GLY A 244 -11.39 -34.28 0.56
N THR A 245 -12.05 -34.43 1.72
CA THR A 245 -11.54 -34.97 3.00
C THR A 245 -10.27 -34.39 3.65
N GLY A 246 -10.48 -33.81 4.84
CA GLY A 246 -9.60 -33.81 6.01
C GLY A 246 -8.10 -33.73 5.77
N ARG A 247 -7.54 -32.51 5.76
CA ARG A 247 -6.10 -32.28 5.90
C ARG A 247 -5.85 -31.27 7.01
N SER A 248 -5.00 -31.65 7.96
CA SER A 248 -4.34 -30.77 8.91
C SER A 248 -3.84 -29.53 8.16
N THR A 249 -4.32 -28.36 8.55
CA THR A 249 -3.98 -27.09 7.90
C THR A 249 -2.55 -26.72 8.27
N GLU A 250 -1.57 -27.34 7.60
CA GLU A 250 -0.23 -26.76 7.55
C GLU A 250 -0.38 -25.34 7.01
N ALA A 251 0.05 -24.37 7.82
CA ALA A 251 -0.04 -22.97 7.44
C ALA A 251 0.80 -22.76 6.17
N ARG A 252 0.14 -22.49 5.04
CA ARG A 252 0.82 -22.17 3.79
C ARG A 252 1.78 -21.01 4.02
N SER A 253 3.04 -21.19 3.62
CA SER A 253 4.07 -20.16 3.72
C SER A 253 3.73 -18.99 2.80
N LEU A 254 3.80 -17.77 3.32
CA LEU A 254 3.66 -16.58 2.48
C LEU A 254 4.87 -16.47 1.53
N PRO A 255 4.66 -16.02 0.27
CA PRO A 255 5.77 -15.79 -0.64
C PRO A 255 6.70 -14.70 -0.08
N ALA A 256 7.99 -14.85 -0.35
CA ALA A 256 8.98 -13.85 0.02
C ALA A 256 8.74 -12.55 -0.77
N ILE A 257 8.63 -11.45 -0.05
CA ILE A 257 8.59 -10.10 -0.64
C ILE A 257 10.01 -9.74 -1.09
N LYS A 258 10.14 -9.04 -2.22
CA LYS A 258 11.44 -8.58 -2.72
C LYS A 258 12.08 -7.54 -1.78
N GLU A 259 13.40 -7.60 -1.62
CA GLU A 259 14.16 -6.75 -0.67
C GLU A 259 13.87 -5.26 -0.83
N ASN A 260 13.81 -4.77 -2.07
CA ASN A 260 13.52 -3.38 -2.41
C ASN A 260 12.14 -2.87 -1.93
N VAL A 261 11.20 -3.78 -1.65
CA VAL A 261 9.87 -3.44 -1.15
C VAL A 261 9.76 -3.64 0.37
N LYS A 262 10.67 -4.40 1.01
CA LYS A 262 10.61 -4.69 2.44
C LYS A 262 10.84 -3.44 3.31
N ASP A 263 11.74 -2.58 2.85
CA ASP A 263 12.13 -1.39 3.60
C ASP A 263 11.09 -0.27 3.54
N VAL A 264 10.06 -0.41 2.71
CA VAL A 264 9.00 0.60 2.55
C VAL A 264 7.64 0.11 3.06
N MET A 265 6.76 1.05 3.40
CA MET A 265 5.38 0.76 3.82
C MET A 265 4.46 0.35 2.64
N PHE A 266 4.80 -0.70 1.90
CA PHE A 266 4.09 -1.17 0.69
C PHE A 266 2.60 -1.53 0.91
N TYR A 267 2.25 -1.88 2.16
CA TYR A 267 0.88 -2.20 2.57
C TYR A 267 -0.03 -0.98 2.71
N CYS A 268 0.51 0.24 2.64
CA CYS A 268 -0.27 1.48 2.62
C CYS A 268 -1.03 1.70 1.29
#